data_AF-A0A438I4B3-F1
#
_entry.id   AF-A0A438I4B3-F1
#
_cell.length_a   1.000
_cell.length_b   1.000
_cell.length_c   1.000
_cell.angle_alpha   90.00
_cell.angle_beta   90.00
_cell.angle_gamma   90.00
#
_symmetry.space_group_name_H-M   'P 1'
#
loop_
_entity.id
_entity.type
_entity.pdbx_description
1 polymer ?
#
loop_
_entity_poly.entity_id
_entity_poly.type
_entity_poly.pdbx_seq_one_letter_code
_entity_poly.pdbx_strand_id
1 'polypeptide(L)'
;MSRGLIRSLGVGRFLEWGVVDSRGAAGGIVVFWDNRVLELVNLEKGVFSMSCHFKNCKDGFIWTFTEVYGPTLRRDRECFWGELGAIKGLWNGPWCVAREFNSILSPEERSREGV
;
A
#
# COMPACT_ATOMS: atom_id res chain seq x y z
N MET A 1 -10.85 -9.27 -8.56
CA MET A 1 -11.93 -8.28 -8.28
C MET A 1 -12.56 -7.82 -9.61
N SER A 2 -13.88 -7.71 -9.74
CA SER A 2 -14.53 -7.34 -11.02
C SER A 2 -14.87 -5.84 -11.10
N ARG A 3 -14.90 -5.28 -12.32
CA ARG A 3 -15.29 -3.87 -12.55
C ARG A 3 -16.70 -3.55 -12.03
N GLY A 4 -17.61 -4.53 -12.06
CA GLY A 4 -18.98 -4.38 -11.57
C GLY A 4 -19.05 -4.20 -10.06
N LEU A 5 -18.24 -4.96 -9.30
CA LEU A 5 -18.15 -4.82 -7.84
C LEU A 5 -17.62 -3.44 -7.44
N ILE A 6 -16.59 -2.95 -8.12
CA ILE A 6 -15.97 -1.67 -7.80
C ILE A 6 -16.91 -0.50 -8.11
N ARG A 7 -17.65 -0.58 -9.21
CA ARG A 7 -18.70 0.39 -9.53
C ARG A 7 -19.85 0.39 -8.52
N SER A 8 -20.11 -0.74 -7.86
CA SER A 8 -21.13 -0.81 -6.80
C SER A 8 -20.72 -0.10 -5.51
N LEU A 9 -19.43 0.23 -5.33
CA LEU A 9 -18.95 1.03 -4.20
C LEU A 9 -19.36 2.52 -4.29
N GLY A 10 -20.09 2.92 -5.34
CA GLY A 10 -20.62 4.28 -5.50
C GLY A 10 -19.56 5.32 -5.91
N VAL A 11 -18.31 4.89 -6.06
CA VAL A 11 -17.19 5.73 -6.47
C VAL A 11 -17.18 5.75 -8.00
N GLY A 12 -17.39 6.92 -8.59
CA GLY A 12 -17.84 7.05 -9.97
C GLY A 12 -16.89 6.50 -11.06
N ARG A 13 -17.26 6.75 -12.31
CA ARG A 13 -16.58 6.32 -13.56
C ARG A 13 -15.08 6.69 -13.71
N PHE A 14 -14.49 7.40 -12.76
CA PHE A 14 -13.10 7.86 -12.75
C PHE A 14 -12.23 7.13 -11.72
N LEU A 15 -12.81 6.14 -11.01
CA LEU A 15 -12.07 5.32 -10.07
C LEU A 15 -11.28 4.22 -10.80
N GLU A 16 -9.96 4.24 -10.64
CA GLU A 16 -9.05 3.16 -11.02
C GLU A 16 -8.52 2.47 -9.76
N TRP A 17 -7.96 1.27 -9.93
CA TRP A 17 -7.50 0.46 -8.80
C TRP A 17 -6.37 -0.51 -9.13
N GLY A 18 -5.60 -0.84 -8.10
CA GLY A 18 -4.58 -1.88 -8.08
C GLY A 18 -4.94 -2.93 -7.03
N VAL A 19 -4.62 -4.19 -7.29
CA VAL A 19 -4.88 -5.30 -6.36
C VAL A 19 -3.67 -6.20 -6.25
N VAL A 20 -3.35 -6.60 -5.03
CA VAL A 20 -2.56 -7.79 -4.70
C VAL A 20 -3.52 -8.80 -4.08
N ASP A 21 -3.59 -9.99 -4.67
CA ASP A 21 -4.47 -11.06 -4.19
C ASP A 21 -4.02 -11.57 -2.81
N SER A 22 -4.99 -12.03 -2.02
CA SER A 22 -4.72 -12.71 -0.74
C SER A 22 -3.89 -13.97 -0.96
N ARG A 23 -2.93 -14.23 -0.06
CA ARG A 23 -2.12 -15.47 -0.07
C ARG A 23 -2.37 -16.27 1.20
N GLY A 24 -3.04 -17.41 1.07
CA GLY A 24 -3.41 -18.25 2.21
C GLY A 24 -4.34 -17.50 3.18
N ALA A 25 -3.99 -17.44 4.47
CA ALA A 25 -4.73 -16.69 5.48
C ALA A 25 -4.40 -15.18 5.48
N ALA A 26 -3.39 -14.74 4.74
CA ALA A 26 -3.06 -13.31 4.63
C ALA A 26 -4.05 -12.61 3.70
N GLY A 27 -4.61 -11.48 4.17
CA GLY A 27 -5.53 -10.65 3.39
C GLY A 27 -4.86 -10.04 2.14
N GLY A 28 -5.67 -9.54 1.22
CA GLY A 28 -5.19 -8.81 0.04
C GLY A 28 -4.90 -7.33 0.30
N ILE A 29 -4.34 -6.67 -0.71
CA ILE A 29 -4.14 -5.21 -0.74
C ILE A 29 -4.94 -4.65 -1.91
N VAL A 30 -5.63 -3.53 -1.67
CA VAL A 30 -6.45 -2.86 -2.69
C VAL A 30 -6.24 -1.36 -2.55
N VAL A 31 -5.66 -0.75 -3.58
CA VAL A 31 -5.50 0.70 -3.65
C VAL A 31 -6.46 1.24 -4.70
N PHE A 32 -7.22 2.27 -4.31
CA PHE A 32 -8.11 3.01 -5.18
C PHE A 32 -7.59 4.42 -5.40
N TRP A 33 -7.73 4.95 -6.61
CA TRP A 33 -7.43 6.36 -6.89
C TRP A 33 -8.37 6.95 -7.95
N ASP A 34 -8.57 8.26 -7.89
CA ASP A 34 -9.29 9.02 -8.92
C ASP A 34 -8.31 9.37 -10.05
N ASN A 35 -8.56 8.85 -11.25
CA ASN A 35 -7.70 9.04 -12.42
C ASN A 35 -7.73 10.46 -13.00
N ARG A 36 -8.58 11.35 -12.47
CA ARG A 36 -8.55 12.79 -12.77
C ARG A 36 -7.56 13.55 -11.90
N VAL A 37 -7.16 12.95 -10.78
CA VAL A 37 -6.24 13.55 -9.79
C VAL A 37 -4.88 12.89 -9.89
N LEU A 38 -4.83 11.56 -10.01
CA LEU A 38 -3.59 10.78 -10.02
C LEU A 38 -3.50 9.93 -11.29
N GLU A 39 -2.41 10.10 -12.02
CA GLU A 39 -1.98 9.20 -13.08
C GLU A 39 -1.04 8.16 -12.48
N LEU A 40 -1.38 6.87 -12.65
CA LEU A 40 -0.51 5.77 -12.25
C LEU A 40 0.60 5.62 -13.29
N VAL A 41 1.83 5.92 -12.90
CA VAL A 41 3.02 5.80 -13.75
C VAL A 41 3.57 4.38 -13.71
N ASN A 42 3.65 3.79 -12.51
CA ASN A 42 4.10 2.42 -12.33
C ASN A 42 3.44 1.76 -11.12
N LEU A 43 3.31 0.43 -11.16
CA LEU A 43 2.77 -0.37 -10.07
C LEU A 43 3.70 -1.55 -9.79
N GLU A 44 4.27 -1.56 -8.59
CA GLU A 44 5.11 -2.65 -8.11
C GLU A 44 4.38 -3.45 -7.05
N LYS A 45 4.43 -4.78 -7.15
CA LYS A 45 3.80 -5.70 -6.21
C LYS A 45 4.87 -6.55 -5.53
N GLY A 46 4.96 -6.42 -4.22
CA GLY A 46 5.82 -7.23 -3.37
C GLY A 46 5.09 -8.43 -2.77
N VAL A 47 5.77 -9.12 -1.85
CA VAL A 47 5.17 -10.17 -1.04
C VAL A 47 4.29 -9.55 0.04
N PHE A 48 4.72 -8.42 0.59
CA PHE A 48 4.07 -7.75 1.71
C PHE A 48 3.53 -6.36 1.36
N SER A 49 3.70 -5.89 0.14
CA SER A 49 3.37 -4.51 -0.22
C SER A 49 2.85 -4.35 -1.64
N MET A 50 2.18 -3.22 -1.88
CA MET A 50 1.90 -2.70 -3.21
C MET A 50 2.34 -1.24 -3.27
N SER A 51 3.25 -0.92 -4.19
CA SER A 51 3.75 0.44 -4.39
C SER A 51 3.19 1.02 -5.69
N CYS A 52 2.46 2.10 -5.56
CA CYS A 52 1.90 2.87 -6.66
C CYS A 52 2.76 4.14 -6.84
N HIS A 53 3.38 4.27 -8.01
CA HIS A 53 4.08 5.48 -8.39
C HIS A 53 3.11 6.41 -9.12
N PHE A 54 2.80 7.55 -8.50
CA PHE A 54 1.78 8.46 -9.00
C PHE A 54 2.39 9.76 -9.50
N LYS A 55 1.76 10.30 -10.53
CA LYS A 55 1.93 11.66 -10.97
C LYS A 55 0.61 12.41 -10.77
N ASN A 56 0.65 13.53 -10.06
CA ASN A 56 -0.52 14.39 -9.92
C ASN A 56 -0.84 15.06 -11.26
N CYS A 57 -2.09 14.95 -11.70
CA CYS A 57 -2.53 15.49 -12.99
C CYS A 57 -2.46 17.03 -13.04
N LYS A 58 -2.60 17.71 -11.89
CA LYS A 58 -2.69 19.17 -11.83
C LYS A 58 -1.33 19.87 -12.01
N ASP A 59 -0.30 19.38 -11.34
CA ASP A 59 1.01 20.03 -11.24
C ASP A 59 2.17 19.16 -11.72
N GLY A 60 1.90 17.90 -12.10
CA GLY A 60 2.91 16.94 -12.53
C GLY A 60 3.79 16.42 -11.40
N PHE A 61 3.45 16.69 -10.14
CA PHE A 61 4.23 16.24 -8.99
C PHE A 61 4.24 14.71 -8.90
N ILE A 62 5.45 14.14 -8.77
CA ILE A 62 5.67 12.70 -8.73
C ILE A 62 5.98 12.27 -7.30
N TRP A 63 5.26 11.25 -6.83
CA TRP A 63 5.42 10.68 -5.50
C TRP A 63 5.03 9.21 -5.50
N THR A 64 5.46 8.50 -4.46
CA THR A 64 5.18 7.07 -4.32
C THR A 64 4.30 6.84 -3.10
N PHE A 65 3.24 6.05 -3.29
CA PHE A 65 2.41 5.52 -2.22
C PHE A 65 2.64 4.02 -2.10
N THR A 66 2.98 3.54 -0.91
CA THR A 66 3.14 2.11 -0.64
C THR A 66 2.16 1.69 0.44
N GLU A 67 1.24 0.81 0.08
CA GLU A 67 0.40 0.13 1.06
C GLU A 67 1.11 -1.15 1.50
N VAL A 68 1.26 -1.34 2.81
CA VAL A 68 1.96 -2.50 3.38
C VAL A 68 1.02 -3.42 4.16
N TYR A 69 1.38 -4.69 4.21
CA TYR A 69 0.84 -5.69 5.11
C TYR A 69 2.00 -6.24 5.95
N GLY A 70 2.19 -5.66 7.14
CA GLY A 70 3.21 -6.09 8.07
C GLY A 70 2.96 -7.53 8.53
N PRO A 71 3.96 -8.42 8.52
CA PRO A 71 3.77 -9.79 8.93
C PRO A 71 3.60 -9.92 10.45
N THR A 72 2.68 -10.80 10.87
CA THR A 72 2.52 -11.17 12.29
C THR A 72 3.61 -12.12 12.76
N LEU A 73 4.13 -12.97 11.87
CA LEU A 73 5.19 -13.91 12.19
C LEU A 73 6.55 -13.22 12.23
N ARG A 74 7.30 -13.41 13.34
CA ARG A 74 8.61 -12.77 13.52
C ARG A 74 9.61 -13.14 12.42
N ARG A 75 9.57 -14.37 11.90
CA ARG A 75 10.47 -14.86 10.85
C ARG A 75 10.35 -14.09 9.52
N ASP A 76 9.18 -13.51 9.25
CA ASP A 76 8.91 -12.81 7.99
C ASP A 76 9.27 -11.31 8.08
N ARG A 77 9.58 -10.80 9.29
CA ARG A 77 9.88 -9.38 9.51
C ARG A 77 11.14 -8.92 8.81
N GLU A 78 12.18 -9.75 8.77
CA GLU A 78 13.42 -9.39 8.06
C GLU A 78 13.16 -9.24 6.56
N CYS A 79 12.40 -10.16 5.96
CA CYS A 79 11.98 -10.07 4.56
C CYS A 79 11.10 -8.83 4.32
N PHE A 80 10.17 -8.52 5.23
CA PHE A 80 9.32 -7.34 5.15
C PHE A 80 10.13 -6.03 5.13
N TRP A 81 11.05 -5.87 6.07
CA TRP A 81 11.89 -4.67 6.13
C TRP A 81 12.87 -4.60 4.96
N GLY A 82 13.39 -5.74 4.50
CA GLY A 82 14.20 -5.83 3.29
C GLY A 82 13.44 -5.39 2.03
N GLU A 83 12.18 -5.82 1.89
CA GLU A 83 11.30 -5.40 0.80
C GLU A 83 11.05 -3.89 0.84
N LEU A 84 10.73 -3.32 2.02
CA LEU A 84 10.57 -1.88 2.17
C LEU A 84 11.85 -1.10 1.86
N GLY A 85 13.01 -1.61 2.27
CA GLY A 85 14.31 -1.03 1.94
C GLY A 85 14.58 -1.02 0.43
N ALA A 86 14.24 -2.10 -0.26
CA ALA A 86 14.35 -2.18 -1.72
C ALA A 86 13.43 -1.15 -2.40
N ILE A 87 12.16 -1.03 -1.97
CA ILE A 87 11.22 -0.03 -2.50
C ILE A 87 11.74 1.40 -2.30
N LYS A 88 12.31 1.71 -1.12
CA LYS A 88 12.91 3.02 -0.87
C LYS A 88 14.07 3.32 -1.82
N GLY A 89 14.82 2.30 -2.24
CA GLY A 89 15.92 2.40 -3.19
C GLY A 89 15.49 2.53 -4.65
N LEU A 90 14.29 2.05 -5.01
CA LEU A 90 13.76 2.14 -6.38
C LEU A 90 13.34 3.56 -6.76
N TRP A 91 12.82 4.34 -5.80
CA TRP A 91 12.17 5.62 -6.09
C TRP A 91 12.91 6.81 -5.44
N ASN A 92 13.19 7.81 -6.28
CA ASN A 92 13.64 9.12 -5.84
C ASN A 92 12.43 10.03 -5.64
N GLY A 93 12.37 10.71 -4.49
CA GLY A 93 11.33 11.67 -4.17
C GLY A 93 10.45 11.28 -2.98
N PRO A 94 9.33 12.01 -2.79
CA PRO A 94 8.45 11.85 -1.65
C PRO A 94 7.79 10.46 -1.63
N TRP A 95 7.80 9.84 -0.45
CA TRP A 95 7.31 8.49 -0.23
C TRP A 95 6.38 8.44 0.97
N CYS A 96 5.16 7.99 0.74
CA CYS A 96 4.17 7.73 1.78
C CYS A 96 3.99 6.23 1.92
N VAL A 97 4.12 5.72 3.14
CA VAL A 97 3.88 4.31 3.47
C VAL A 97 2.76 4.25 4.50
N ALA A 98 1.76 3.41 4.26
CA ALA A 98 0.55 3.39 5.08
C ALA A 98 0.02 1.97 5.31
N ARG A 99 -1.05 1.90 6.13
CA ARG A 99 -1.72 0.70 6.66
C ARG A 99 -1.03 0.17 7.91
N GLU A 100 -0.70 -1.11 7.96
CA GLU A 100 -0.32 -1.79 9.21
C GLU A 100 1.05 -2.43 9.07
N PHE A 101 1.98 -2.04 9.95
CA PHE A 101 3.34 -2.58 10.00
C PHE A 101 3.49 -3.77 10.95
N ASN A 102 2.48 -4.05 11.78
CA ASN A 102 2.52 -5.10 12.82
C ASN A 102 3.80 -5.06 13.68
N SER A 103 4.27 -3.83 13.94
CA SER A 103 5.51 -3.50 14.62
C SER A 103 5.25 -2.38 15.62
N ILE A 104 5.93 -2.44 16.76
CA ILE A 104 5.87 -1.45 17.82
C ILE A 104 7.20 -0.68 17.75
N LEU A 105 7.12 0.60 17.45
CA LEU A 105 8.24 1.55 17.38
C LEU A 105 8.59 2.08 18.76
N SER A 106 7.60 2.27 19.62
CA SER A 106 7.82 2.76 20.98
C SER A 106 6.95 2.04 22.02
N PRO A 107 7.39 1.95 23.28
CA PRO A 107 6.61 1.32 24.34
C PRO A 107 5.20 1.93 24.51
N GLU A 108 5.03 3.20 24.17
CA GLU A 108 3.77 3.95 24.28
C GLU A 108 2.71 3.51 23.27
N GLU A 109 3.10 2.87 22.16
CA GLU A 109 2.17 2.33 21.16
C GLU A 109 1.49 1.04 21.64
N ARG A 110 2.00 0.40 22.70
CA ARG A 110 1.31 -0.72 23.33
C ARG A 110 0.07 -0.19 24.03
N SER A 111 -1.11 -0.64 23.58
CA SER A 111 -2.27 -0.60 24.47
C SER A 111 -1.89 -1.35 25.74
N ARG A 112 -2.06 -0.72 26.91
CA ARG A 112 -1.95 -1.42 28.19
C ARG A 112 -2.95 -2.58 28.15
N GLU A 113 -2.49 -3.81 27.95
CA GLU A 113 -3.38 -4.97 27.97
C GLU A 113 -3.84 -5.23 29.40
N GLY A 114 -5.17 -5.29 29.58
CA GLY A 114 -5.83 -5.93 30.73
C GLY A 114 -6.38 -4.98 31.80
N VAL A 115 -7.66 -4.62 31.69
CA VAL A 115 -8.59 -4.71 32.85
C VAL A 115 -9.38 -6.00 32.67
#